data_AF-A0A534PTR1-F1
#
_entry.id   AF-A0A534PTR1-F1
#
_cell.length_a   1.000
_cell.length_b   1.000
_cell.length_c   1.000
_cell.angle_alpha   90.00
_cell.angle_beta   90.00
_cell.angle_gamma   90.00
#
_symmetry.space_group_name_H-M   'P 1'
#
loop_
_entity.id
_entity.type
_entity.pdbx_description
1 polymer ?
#
loop_
_entity_poly.entity_id
_entity_poly.type
_entity_poly.pdbx_seq_one_letter_code
_entity_poly.pdbx_strand_id
1 'polypeptide(L)'
;MMQRARLWPFALASAACCAAALGCAGSLAEPSRTPAVFAAAAASLGALCGLAALAAAQGRGLNGVLAGFVIGFLCRALLVGVGLIASGAQGNGALTYVLFFFILYAATQVVEVLFVRAQAQGAVR
;
A
#
# COMPACT_ATOMS: atom_id res chain seq x y z
N MET A 1 -26.01 18.46 2.39
CA MET A 1 -25.33 17.30 3.03
C MET A 1 -24.31 16.76 2.03
N MET A 2 -23.02 17.03 2.24
CA MET A 2 -21.94 16.52 1.39
C MET A 2 -21.90 14.98 1.50
N GLN A 3 -22.06 14.26 0.39
CA GLN A 3 -21.91 12.80 0.38
C GLN A 3 -20.42 12.46 0.48
N ARG A 4 -19.97 12.11 1.69
CA ARG A 4 -18.66 11.48 1.90
C ARG A 4 -18.61 10.17 1.12
N ALA A 5 -17.61 10.01 0.26
CA ALA A 5 -17.38 8.73 -0.42
C ALA A 5 -17.09 7.65 0.64
N ARG A 6 -17.68 6.47 0.47
CA ARG A 6 -17.49 5.36 1.42
C ARG A 6 -16.08 4.78 1.24
N LEU A 7 -15.40 4.41 2.33
CA LEU A 7 -14.04 3.85 2.30
C LEU A 7 -13.99 2.41 1.74
N TRP A 8 -15.05 1.64 1.94
CA TRP A 8 -15.08 0.20 1.66
C TRP A 8 -14.72 -0.21 0.22
N PRO A 9 -15.10 0.50 -0.86
CA PRO A 9 -14.74 0.09 -2.22
C PRO A 9 -13.23 0.17 -2.46
N PHE A 10 -12.59 1.19 -1.90
CA PHE A 10 -11.15 1.40 -2.00
C PHE A 10 -10.39 0.41 -1.12
N ALA A 11 -10.92 0.11 0.08
CA ALA A 11 -10.35 -0.92 0.94
C ALA A 11 -10.39 -2.31 0.27
N LEU A 12 -11.51 -2.66 -0.38
CA LEU A 12 -11.62 -3.91 -1.14
C LEU A 12 -10.67 -3.95 -2.34
N ALA A 13 -10.55 -2.85 -3.09
CA ALA A 13 -9.62 -2.78 -4.21
C ALA A 13 -8.16 -2.97 -3.74
N SER A 14 -7.74 -2.29 -2.66
CA SER A 14 -6.42 -2.49 -2.07
C SER A 14 -6.24 -3.92 -1.55
N ALA A 15 -7.24 -4.49 -0.88
CA ALA A 15 -7.18 -5.88 -0.40
C ALA A 15 -7.05 -6.88 -1.56
N ALA A 16 -7.74 -6.64 -2.68
CA ALA A 16 -7.64 -7.46 -3.88
C ALA A 16 -6.22 -7.38 -4.49
N CYS A 17 -5.63 -6.19 -4.59
CA CYS A 17 -4.24 -6.03 -5.02
C CYS A 17 -3.28 -6.79 -4.11
N CYS A 18 -3.44 -6.68 -2.79
CA CYS A 18 -2.61 -7.38 -1.80
C CYS A 18 -2.75 -8.90 -1.91
N ALA A 19 -3.98 -9.41 -1.99
CA ALA A 19 -4.26 -10.83 -2.14
C ALA A 19 -3.68 -11.40 -3.44
N ALA A 20 -3.84 -10.68 -4.56
CA ALA A 20 -3.26 -11.05 -5.84
C ALA A 20 -1.74 -11.09 -5.78
N ALA A 21 -1.09 -10.07 -5.22
CA ALA A 21 0.36 -10.02 -5.08
C ALA A 21 0.91 -11.12 -4.18
N LEU A 22 0.26 -11.42 -3.05
CA LEU A 22 0.61 -12.56 -2.20
C LEU A 22 0.45 -13.89 -2.92
N GLY A 23 -0.62 -14.07 -3.69
CA GLY A 23 -0.83 -15.25 -4.52
C GLY A 23 0.26 -15.41 -5.60
N CYS A 24 0.57 -14.35 -6.33
CA CYS A 24 1.65 -14.33 -7.31
C CYS A 24 3.02 -14.59 -6.69
N ALA A 25 3.31 -14.03 -5.51
CA ALA A 25 4.55 -14.29 -4.80
C ALA A 25 4.65 -15.76 -4.35
N GLY A 26 3.57 -16.32 -3.84
CA GLY A 26 3.50 -17.71 -3.39
C GLY A 26 3.62 -18.73 -4.52
N SER A 27 3.24 -18.36 -5.75
CA SER A 27 3.36 -19.24 -6.92
C SER A 27 4.75 -19.27 -7.56
N LEU A 28 5.67 -18.39 -7.17
CA LEU A 28 7.05 -18.42 -7.64
C LEU A 28 7.80 -19.67 -7.14
N ALA A 29 8.83 -20.09 -7.87
CA ALA A 29 9.78 -21.09 -7.41
C ALA A 29 10.91 -20.44 -6.58
N GLU A 30 11.56 -21.24 -5.73
CA GLU A 30 12.79 -20.81 -5.08
C GLU A 30 13.91 -20.60 -6.13
N PRO A 31 14.80 -19.60 -5.95
CA PRO A 31 14.99 -18.76 -4.76
C PRO A 31 14.15 -17.47 -4.70
N SER A 32 13.24 -17.25 -5.65
CA SER A 32 12.53 -15.96 -5.79
C SER A 32 11.28 -15.82 -4.91
N ARG A 33 10.70 -16.94 -4.48
CA ARG A 33 9.48 -16.98 -3.67
C ARG A 33 9.65 -16.26 -2.34
N THR A 34 10.66 -16.63 -1.56
CA THR A 34 10.84 -16.06 -0.21
C THR A 34 10.94 -14.52 -0.23
N PRO A 35 11.86 -13.90 -1.01
CA PRO A 35 11.92 -12.44 -1.11
C PRO A 35 10.61 -11.80 -1.59
N ALA A 36 9.93 -12.40 -2.57
CA ALA A 36 8.66 -11.88 -3.08
C ALA A 36 7.54 -11.91 -2.04
N VAL A 37 7.44 -12.97 -1.23
CA VAL A 37 6.42 -13.09 -0.18
C VAL A 37 6.64 -12.04 0.91
N PHE A 38 7.88 -11.87 1.38
CA PHE A 38 8.21 -10.83 2.36
C PHE A 38 7.94 -9.42 1.81
N ALA A 39 8.24 -9.18 0.54
CA ALA A 39 7.95 -7.91 -0.12
C ALA A 39 6.44 -7.64 -0.21
N ALA A 40 5.66 -8.62 -0.66
CA ALA A 40 4.21 -8.52 -0.76
C ALA A 40 3.56 -8.32 0.63
N ALA A 41 4.03 -9.02 1.66
CA ALA A 41 3.56 -8.85 3.03
C ALA A 41 3.87 -7.43 3.57
N ALA A 42 5.12 -6.97 3.41
CA ALA A 42 5.53 -5.63 3.85
C ALA A 42 4.73 -4.52 3.14
N ALA A 43 4.55 -4.63 1.82
CA ALA A 43 3.76 -3.68 1.05
C ALA A 43 2.26 -3.73 1.40
N SER A 44 1.72 -4.91 1.70
CA SER A 44 0.32 -5.08 2.14
C SER A 44 0.07 -4.40 3.50
N LEU A 45 0.98 -4.59 4.46
CA LEU A 45 0.94 -3.89 5.75
C LEU A 45 1.08 -2.37 5.56
N GLY A 46 1.96 -1.96 4.65
CA GLY A 46 2.12 -0.55 4.30
C GLY A 46 0.87 0.07 3.69
N ALA A 47 0.16 -0.66 2.83
CA ALA A 47 -1.13 -0.25 2.25
C ALA A 47 -2.22 -0.14 3.31
N LEU A 48 -2.25 -1.06 4.29
CA LEU A 48 -3.15 -0.96 5.43
C LEU A 48 -2.88 0.31 6.25
N CYS A 49 -1.61 0.60 6.58
CA CYS A 49 -1.22 1.80 7.31
C CYS A 49 -1.57 3.08 6.53
N GLY A 50 -1.25 3.14 5.23
CA GLY A 50 -1.54 4.29 4.39
C GLY A 50 -3.03 4.58 4.27
N LEU A 51 -3.84 3.56 3.98
CA LEU A 51 -5.27 3.72 3.87
C LEU A 51 -5.92 4.08 5.21
N ALA A 52 -5.46 3.50 6.33
CA ALA A 52 -5.93 3.85 7.66
C ALA A 52 -5.60 5.30 8.03
N ALA A 53 -4.38 5.77 7.71
CA ALA A 53 -3.97 7.15 7.95
C ALA A 53 -4.81 8.15 7.13
N LEU A 54 -5.06 7.84 5.85
CA LEU A 54 -5.94 8.64 4.99
C LEU A 54 -7.39 8.63 5.46
N ALA A 55 -7.89 7.49 5.94
CA ALA A 55 -9.22 7.38 6.52
C ALA A 55 -9.36 8.23 7.80
N ALA A 56 -8.36 8.19 8.69
CA ALA A 56 -8.33 9.01 9.90
C ALA A 56 -8.22 10.52 9.62
N ALA A 57 -7.65 10.89 8.47
CA ALA A 57 -7.51 12.27 8.02
C ALA A 57 -8.74 12.81 7.27
N GLN A 58 -9.79 12.00 7.06
CA GLN A 58 -10.99 12.42 6.34
C GLN A 58 -11.63 13.67 6.95
N GLY A 59 -11.86 14.70 6.11
CA GLY A 59 -12.48 15.96 6.52
C GLY A 59 -11.57 16.95 7.23
N ARG A 60 -10.26 16.69 7.32
CA ARG A 60 -9.26 17.62 7.87
C ARG A 60 -8.61 18.53 6.81
N GLY A 61 -9.26 18.68 5.65
CA GLY A 61 -8.75 19.47 4.52
C GLY A 61 -7.46 18.92 3.89
N LEU A 62 -6.78 19.76 3.10
CA LEU A 62 -5.56 19.39 2.37
C LEU A 62 -4.42 18.96 3.32
N ASN A 63 -4.25 19.67 4.44
CA ASN A 63 -3.20 19.36 5.42
C ASN A 63 -3.39 17.97 6.04
N GLY A 64 -4.65 17.55 6.28
CA GLY A 64 -4.95 16.20 6.72
C GLY A 64 -4.57 15.15 5.69
N VAL A 65 -4.93 15.36 4.42
CA VAL A 65 -4.58 14.45 3.32
C VAL A 65 -3.06 14.30 3.18
N LEU A 66 -2.32 15.42 3.21
CA LEU A 66 -0.86 15.42 3.16
C LEU A 66 -0.27 14.66 4.36
N ALA A 67 -0.77 14.90 5.57
CA ALA A 67 -0.33 14.16 6.76
C ALA A 67 -0.59 12.65 6.63
N GLY A 68 -1.76 12.26 6.10
CA GLY A 68 -2.09 10.85 5.84
C GLY A 68 -1.11 10.18 4.86
N PHE A 69 -0.79 10.85 3.75
CA PHE A 69 0.21 10.36 2.80
C PHE A 69 1.61 10.28 3.40
N VAL A 70 2.03 11.28 4.18
CA VAL A 70 3.35 11.28 4.85
C VAL A 70 3.44 10.11 5.84
N ILE A 71 2.42 9.91 6.68
CA ILE A 71 2.37 8.78 7.63
C ILE A 71 2.44 7.45 6.86
N GLY A 72 1.63 7.30 5.82
CA GLY A 72 1.65 6.11 4.97
C GLY A 72 2.99 5.85 4.30
N PHE A 73 3.68 6.90 3.85
CA PHE A 73 5.02 6.82 3.27
C PHE A 73 6.06 6.38 4.31
N LEU A 74 6.06 7.00 5.50
CA LEU A 74 6.98 6.64 6.59
C LEU A 74 6.80 5.20 7.05
N CYS A 75 5.54 4.75 7.22
CA CYS A 75 5.25 3.35 7.55
C CYS A 75 5.82 2.40 6.50
N ARG A 76 5.64 2.71 5.21
CA ARG A 76 6.18 1.89 4.11
C ARG A 76 7.70 1.90 4.05
N ALA A 77 8.33 3.04 4.29
CA ALA A 77 9.79 3.16 4.33
C ALA A 77 10.39 2.28 5.45
N LEU A 78 9.73 2.20 6.61
CA LEU A 78 10.12 1.28 7.67
C LEU A 78 9.87 -0.19 7.26
N LEU A 79 8.68 -0.49 6.74
CA LEU A 79 8.29 -1.86 6.40
C LEU A 79 9.12 -2.45 5.25
N VAL A 80 9.51 -1.66 4.25
CA VAL A 80 10.39 -2.13 3.16
C VAL A 80 11.77 -2.49 3.67
N GLY A 81 12.32 -1.70 4.60
CA GLY A 81 13.61 -1.98 5.22
C GLY A 81 13.54 -3.21 6.12
N VAL A 82 12.56 -3.26 7.02
CA VAL A 82 12.35 -4.40 7.93
C VAL A 82 12.08 -5.69 7.15
N GLY A 83 11.24 -5.63 6.12
CA GLY A 83 10.93 -6.81 5.31
C GLY A 83 12.12 -7.30 4.48
N LEU A 84 12.95 -6.39 3.94
CA LEU A 84 14.16 -6.78 3.23
C LEU A 84 15.14 -7.49 4.17
N ILE A 85 15.38 -6.92 5.35
CA ILE A 85 16.25 -7.51 6.38
C ILE A 85 15.70 -8.88 6.81
N ALA A 86 14.40 -8.96 7.12
CA ALA A 86 13.76 -10.19 7.57
C ALA A 86 13.76 -11.30 6.50
N SER A 87 13.70 -10.93 5.22
CA SER A 87 13.77 -11.90 4.13
C SER A 87 15.16 -12.52 3.93
N GLY A 88 16.22 -11.91 4.47
CA GLY A 88 17.60 -12.31 4.24
C GLY A 88 18.07 -12.18 2.78
N ALA A 89 17.31 -11.49 1.92
CA ALA A 89 17.56 -11.44 0.50
C ALA A 89 18.83 -10.63 0.16
N GLN A 90 19.67 -11.19 -0.72
CA GLN A 90 20.90 -10.56 -1.21
C GLN A 90 20.98 -10.68 -2.74
N GLY A 91 21.78 -9.83 -3.39
CA GLY A 91 21.97 -9.84 -4.84
C GLY A 91 20.65 -9.79 -5.61
N ASN A 92 20.42 -10.77 -6.50
CA ASN A 92 19.19 -10.86 -7.29
C ASN A 92 17.93 -11.04 -6.43
N GLY A 93 18.03 -11.66 -5.24
CA GLY A 93 16.90 -11.78 -4.32
C GLY A 93 16.44 -10.43 -3.78
N ALA A 94 17.38 -9.51 -3.52
CA ALA A 94 17.06 -8.16 -3.08
C ALA A 94 16.36 -7.37 -4.19
N LEU A 95 16.75 -7.57 -5.45
CA LEU A 95 16.04 -6.99 -6.59
C LEU A 95 14.61 -7.53 -6.71
N THR A 96 14.42 -8.85 -6.56
CA THR A 96 13.08 -9.46 -6.53
C THR A 96 12.22 -8.86 -5.42
N TYR A 97 12.78 -8.72 -4.22
CA TYR A 97 12.11 -8.09 -3.08
C TYR A 97 11.66 -6.66 -3.42
N VAL A 98 12.60 -5.83 -3.87
CA VAL A 98 12.36 -4.41 -4.17
C VAL A 98 11.30 -4.28 -5.26
N LEU A 99 11.41 -5.03 -6.36
CA LEU A 99 10.45 -4.99 -7.45
C LEU A 99 9.04 -5.38 -6.99
N PHE A 100 8.89 -6.50 -6.29
CA PHE A 100 7.58 -6.92 -5.77
C PHE A 100 6.97 -5.88 -4.82
N PHE A 101 7.79 -5.32 -3.92
CA PHE A 101 7.33 -4.31 -2.97
C PHE A 101 6.83 -3.07 -3.70
N PHE A 102 7.65 -2.51 -4.61
CA PHE A 102 7.33 -1.26 -5.28
C PHE A 102 6.19 -1.40 -6.30
N ILE A 103 6.03 -2.55 -6.94
CA ILE A 103 4.89 -2.83 -7.81
C ILE A 103 3.58 -2.84 -7.00
N LEU A 104 3.52 -3.58 -5.89
CA LEU A 104 2.33 -3.60 -5.04
C LEU A 104 2.08 -2.24 -4.38
N TYR A 105 3.14 -1.55 -3.97
CA TYR A 105 3.06 -0.19 -3.45
C TYR A 105 2.42 0.75 -4.48
N ALA A 106 2.91 0.77 -5.73
CA ALA A 106 2.36 1.61 -6.78
C ALA A 106 0.86 1.31 -7.03
N ALA A 107 0.49 0.02 -7.09
CA ALA A 107 -0.90 -0.38 -7.28
C ALA A 107 -1.81 0.13 -6.15
N THR A 108 -1.40 -0.05 -4.89
CA THR A 108 -2.17 0.41 -3.73
C THR A 108 -2.16 1.94 -3.59
N GLN A 109 -1.09 2.61 -4.01
CA GLN A 109 -1.00 4.08 -4.05
C GLN A 109 -2.00 4.68 -5.05
N VAL A 110 -2.23 4.03 -6.19
CA VAL A 110 -3.27 4.46 -7.14
C VAL A 110 -4.65 4.42 -6.49
N VAL A 111 -4.96 3.37 -5.73
CA VAL A 111 -6.24 3.24 -5.01
C VAL A 111 -6.39 4.35 -3.96
N GLU A 112 -5.33 4.67 -3.21
CA GLU A 112 -5.31 5.79 -2.26
C GLU A 112 -5.56 7.14 -2.92
N VAL A 113 -4.95 7.40 -4.08
CA VAL A 113 -5.18 8.63 -4.85
C VAL A 113 -6.62 8.71 -5.35
N LEU A 114 -7.18 7.60 -5.85
CA LEU A 114 -8.58 7.55 -6.27
C LEU A 114 -9.53 7.79 -5.09
N PHE A 115 -9.22 7.24 -3.91
CA PHE A 115 -9.97 7.50 -2.68
C PHE A 115 -9.97 8.99 -2.33
N VAL A 116 -8.80 9.63 -2.31
CA VAL A 116 -8.67 11.07 -2.04
C VAL A 116 -9.41 11.91 -3.08
N ARG A 117 -9.32 11.57 -4.37
CA ARG A 117 -10.06 12.26 -5.43
C ARG A 117 -11.57 12.13 -5.25
N ALA A 118 -12.08 10.96 -4.90
CA ALA A 118 -13.50 10.76 -4.64
C ALA A 118 -13.97 11.57 -3.42
N GLN A 119 -13.15 11.70 -2.37
CA GLN A 119 -13.45 12.60 -1.24
C GLN A 119 -13.47 14.07 -1.68
N ALA A 120 -12.52 14.50 -2.50
CA ALA A 120 -12.48 15.87 -3.01
C ALA A 120 -13.69 16.18 -3.90
N GLN A 121 -14.09 15.27 -4.79
CA GLN A 121 -15.27 15.45 -5.64
C GLN A 121 -16.59 15.48 -4.86
N GLY A 122 -16.66 14.80 -3.70
CA GLY A 122 -17.76 14.94 -2.75
C GLY A 122 -17.77 16.27 -1.96
N ALA A 123 -16.68 17.05 -2.03
CA ALA A 123 -16.54 18.37 -1.43
C ALA A 123 -16.67 19.53 -2.44
N VAL A 124 -16.63 19.26 -3.75
CA VAL A 124 -16.73 20.25 -4.85
C VAL A 124 -18.10 20.17 -5.56
N ARG A 125 -19.19 19.92 -4.82
CA ARG A 125 -20.55 20.06 -5.35
C ARG A 125 -21.46 20.75 -4.33
#